data_AF-A0AB73FGL4-F1
#
_entry.id   AF-A0AB73FGL4-F1
#
_cell.length_a   1.000
_cell.length_b   1.000
_cell.length_c   1.000
_cell.angle_alpha   90.00
_cell.angle_beta   90.00
_cell.angle_gamma   90.00
#
_symmetry.space_group_name_H-M   'P 1'
#
loop_
_entity.id
_entity.type
_entity.pdbx_description
1 polymer ?
#
loop_
_entity_poly.entity_id
_entity_poly.type
_entity_poly.pdbx_seq_one_letter_code
_entity_poly.pdbx_strand_id
1 'polypeptide(L)'
;MKLYISALRLEDGELLLVVSPIFNASAIRDYALRWEIETLFSCLKGRGFNLENTRLTDPRRVKKLIAVLAIGFCWCYLTGEWQHDRKKAIKIKKHGRLSVSLFRYGLDYVQMAILRLIGFGKKEEFKKILAILRKKKPDRTRAI
;
A
#
# COMPACT_ATOMS: atom_id res chain seq x y z
N MET A 1 30.64 -18.05 -13.38
CA MET A 1 29.69 -17.55 -12.36
C MET A 1 28.68 -18.65 -12.07
N LYS A 2 28.47 -19.05 -10.81
CA LYS A 2 27.44 -20.04 -10.45
C LYS A 2 26.09 -19.32 -10.31
N LEU A 3 25.04 -19.89 -10.88
CA LEU A 3 23.66 -19.41 -10.77
C LEU A 3 22.80 -20.50 -10.13
N TYR A 4 21.81 -20.08 -9.36
CA TYR A 4 20.81 -20.95 -8.73
C TYR A 4 19.45 -20.66 -9.35
N ILE A 5 18.70 -21.73 -9.63
CA ILE A 5 17.36 -21.65 -10.20
C ILE A 5 16.38 -22.26 -9.19
N SER A 6 15.34 -21.50 -8.87
CA SER A 6 14.18 -21.98 -8.11
C SER A 6 12.96 -21.98 -9.02
N ALA A 7 12.15 -23.04 -8.95
CA ALA A 7 11.00 -23.22 -9.82
C ALA A 7 9.73 -23.51 -9.00
N LEU A 8 8.61 -22.89 -9.39
CA LEU A 8 7.27 -23.17 -8.86
C LEU A 8 6.31 -23.37 -10.03
N ARG A 9 5.50 -24.43 -9.96
CA ARG A 9 4.38 -24.62 -10.88
C ARG A 9 3.16 -23.86 -10.36
N LEU A 10 2.62 -22.96 -11.18
CA LEU A 10 1.46 -22.15 -10.87
C LEU A 10 0.15 -22.94 -11.06
N GLU A 11 -0.95 -22.41 -10.54
CA GLU A 11 -2.28 -23.05 -10.60
C GLU A 11 -2.82 -23.21 -12.03
N ASP A 12 -2.42 -22.31 -12.93
CA ASP A 12 -2.71 -22.37 -14.37
C ASP A 12 -1.82 -23.36 -15.13
N GLY A 13 -0.87 -24.01 -14.44
CA GLY A 13 0.07 -24.97 -15.00
C GLY A 13 1.35 -24.35 -15.55
N GLU A 14 1.48 -23.02 -15.57
CA GLU A 14 2.70 -22.31 -15.99
C GLU A 14 3.84 -22.50 -14.97
N LEU A 15 5.08 -22.29 -15.43
CA LEU A 15 6.29 -22.44 -14.61
C LEU A 15 6.89 -21.06 -14.30
N LEU A 16 6.93 -20.71 -13.01
CA LEU A 16 7.68 -19.56 -12.52
C LEU A 16 9.12 -19.97 -12.23
N LEU A 17 10.08 -19.36 -12.93
CA LEU A 17 11.51 -19.55 -12.71
C LEU A 17 12.14 -18.29 -12.10
N VAL A 18 12.82 -18.46 -10.97
CA VAL A 18 13.59 -17.40 -10.30
C VAL A 18 15.06 -17.75 -10.38
N VAL A 19 15.87 -16.87 -10.97
CA VAL A 19 17.32 -17.04 -11.12
C VAL A 19 18.05 -16.08 -10.19
N SER A 20 18.97 -16.60 -9.38
CA SER A 20 19.71 -15.83 -8.37
C SER A 20 21.20 -16.19 -8.39
N PRO A 21 22.12 -15.23 -8.15
CA PRO A 21 23.53 -15.52 -7.95
C PRO A 21 23.84 -16.16 -6.59
N ILE A 22 22.86 -16.18 -5.67
CA ILE A 22 22.99 -16.69 -4.30
C ILE A 22 21.97 -17.81 -4.08
N PHE A 23 22.41 -18.91 -3.48
CA PHE A 23 21.51 -19.99 -3.06
C PHE A 23 20.55 -19.47 -1.99
N ASN A 24 19.25 -19.59 -2.24
CA ASN A 24 18.21 -19.18 -1.31
C ASN A 24 17.04 -20.16 -1.41
N ALA A 25 16.82 -20.94 -0.35
CA ALA A 25 15.69 -21.88 -0.27
C ALA A 25 14.33 -21.16 -0.30
N SER A 26 14.31 -19.88 0.08
CA SER A 26 13.14 -19.01 0.12
C SER A 26 12.95 -18.17 -1.14
N ALA A 27 13.76 -18.36 -2.19
CA ALA A 27 13.84 -17.46 -3.34
C ALA A 27 12.49 -17.13 -3.98
N ILE A 28 11.59 -18.11 -4.08
CA ILE A 28 10.25 -17.93 -4.65
C ILE A 28 9.37 -17.07 -3.74
N ARG A 29 9.43 -17.30 -2.42
CA ARG A 29 8.69 -16.52 -1.43
C ARG A 29 9.19 -15.08 -1.38
N ASP A 30 10.50 -14.88 -1.42
CA ASP A 30 11.10 -13.55 -1.43
C ASP A 30 10.75 -12.82 -2.74
N TYR A 31 10.77 -13.53 -3.87
CA TYR A 31 10.34 -12.98 -5.15
C TYR A 31 8.84 -12.62 -5.16
N ALA A 32 8.01 -13.33 -4.40
CA ALA A 32 6.59 -12.99 -4.26
C ALA A 32 6.38 -11.58 -3.65
N LEU A 33 7.29 -11.12 -2.78
CA LEU A 33 7.24 -9.76 -2.21
C LEU A 33 7.38 -8.67 -3.28
N ARG A 34 8.00 -8.98 -4.44
CA ARG A 34 8.10 -8.04 -5.56
C ARG A 34 6.72 -7.52 -6.01
N TRP A 35 5.68 -8.35 -5.96
CA TRP A 35 4.33 -7.95 -6.37
C TRP A 35 3.72 -6.83 -5.50
N GLU A 36 4.24 -6.61 -4.28
CA GLU A 36 3.78 -5.50 -3.43
C GLU A 36 3.98 -4.14 -4.11
N ILE A 37 5.06 -3.98 -4.90
CA ILE A 37 5.34 -2.72 -5.61
C ILE A 37 4.28 -2.43 -6.68
N GLU A 38 3.70 -3.46 -7.31
CA GLU A 38 2.63 -3.30 -8.30
C GLU A 38 1.37 -2.76 -7.63
N THR A 39 1.09 -3.20 -6.40
CA THR A 39 -0.02 -2.68 -5.60
C THR A 39 0.21 -1.21 -5.25
N LEU A 40 1.44 -0.84 -4.84
CA LEU A 40 1.82 0.55 -4.60
C LEU A 40 1.61 1.41 -5.85
N PHE A 41 2.19 1.03 -7.00
CA PHE A 41 2.06 1.79 -8.24
C PHE A 41 0.61 1.98 -8.65
N SER A 42 -0.20 0.96 -8.47
CA SER A 42 -1.62 1.05 -8.79
C SER A 42 -2.37 2.02 -7.87
N CYS A 43 -2.03 2.08 -6.58
CA CYS A 43 -2.56 3.08 -5.63
C CYS A 43 -2.10 4.50 -5.97
N LEU A 44 -0.88 4.69 -6.49
CA LEU A 44 -0.42 6.01 -6.94
C LEU A 44 -1.16 6.48 -8.21
N LYS A 45 -1.54 5.54 -9.08
CA LYS A 45 -2.26 5.79 -10.34
C LYS A 45 -3.78 5.78 -10.13
N GLY A 46 -4.52 5.24 -11.10
CA GLY A 46 -5.99 5.29 -11.15
C GLY A 46 -6.73 4.63 -9.98
N ARG A 47 -6.09 3.72 -9.22
CA ARG A 47 -6.74 3.12 -8.03
C ARG A 47 -6.58 3.97 -6.76
N GLY A 48 -6.01 5.16 -6.82
CA GLY A 48 -5.88 6.03 -5.64
C GLY A 48 -5.66 7.49 -5.99
N PHE A 49 -4.39 7.91 -6.02
CA PHE A 49 -4.02 9.33 -6.11
C PHE A 49 -4.13 9.93 -7.51
N ASN A 50 -4.41 9.14 -8.54
CA ASN A 50 -4.58 9.61 -9.91
C ASN A 50 -3.37 10.42 -10.42
N LEU A 51 -2.15 10.00 -10.06
CA LEU A 51 -0.91 10.70 -10.42
C LEU A 51 -0.80 11.01 -11.91
N GLU A 52 -1.23 10.09 -12.78
CA GLU A 52 -1.17 10.24 -14.25
C GLU A 52 -2.05 11.40 -14.76
N ASN A 53 -3.12 11.76 -14.03
CA ASN A 53 -4.00 12.87 -14.40
C ASN A 53 -3.36 14.25 -14.18
N THR A 54 -2.25 14.32 -13.43
CA THR A 54 -1.53 15.59 -13.20
C THR A 54 -0.80 16.08 -14.44
N ARG A 55 -0.52 15.19 -15.41
CA ARG A 55 0.25 15.45 -16.65
C ARG A 55 1.60 16.16 -16.39
N LEU A 56 2.18 15.98 -15.20
CA LEU A 56 3.48 16.56 -14.86
C LEU A 56 4.58 15.84 -15.62
N THR A 57 5.33 16.59 -16.44
CA THR A 57 6.45 16.09 -17.23
C THR A 57 7.82 16.52 -16.69
N ASP A 58 7.88 17.64 -15.94
CA ASP A 58 9.13 18.13 -15.36
C ASP A 58 9.67 17.16 -14.28
N PRO A 59 10.88 16.58 -14.44
CA PRO A 59 11.40 15.59 -13.50
C PRO A 59 11.58 16.11 -12.07
N ARG A 60 11.88 17.39 -11.89
CA ARG A 60 12.07 17.99 -10.55
C ARG A 60 10.73 18.10 -9.84
N ARG A 61 9.65 18.45 -10.54
CA ARG A 61 8.28 18.49 -10.03
C ARG A 61 7.76 17.08 -9.74
N VAL A 62 7.99 16.13 -10.63
CA VAL A 62 7.62 14.72 -10.42
C VAL A 62 8.30 14.18 -9.16
N LYS A 63 9.61 14.41 -8.98
CA LYS A 63 10.34 13.99 -7.77
C LYS A 63 9.68 14.52 -6.49
N LYS A 64 9.33 15.81 -6.46
CA LYS A 64 8.65 16.44 -5.30
C LYS A 64 7.27 15.83 -5.06
N LEU A 65 6.49 15.61 -6.12
CA LEU A 65 5.16 15.02 -6.00
C LEU A 65 5.24 13.58 -5.48
N ILE A 66 6.15 12.76 -6.00
CA ILE A 66 6.35 11.38 -5.52
C ILE A 66 6.67 11.37 -4.02
N ALA A 67 7.51 12.29 -3.52
CA ALA A 67 7.80 12.40 -2.10
C ALA A 67 6.54 12.69 -1.27
N VAL A 68 5.68 13.61 -1.72
CA VAL A 68 4.41 13.91 -1.06
C VAL A 68 3.45 12.72 -1.12
N LEU A 69 3.35 12.05 -2.27
CA LEU A 69 2.49 10.87 -2.44
C LEU A 69 2.96 9.68 -1.59
N ALA A 70 4.27 9.52 -1.36
CA ALA A 70 4.78 8.49 -0.44
C ALA A 70 4.28 8.73 1.00
N ILE A 71 4.35 9.98 1.47
CA ILE A 71 3.81 10.36 2.79
C ILE A 71 2.30 10.14 2.83
N GLY A 72 1.58 10.60 1.79
CA GLY A 72 0.14 10.42 1.64
C GLY A 72 -0.26 8.94 1.64
N PHE A 73 0.51 8.09 0.96
CA PHE A 73 0.28 6.64 0.90
C PHE A 73 0.38 6.02 2.29
N CYS A 74 1.47 6.28 3.00
CA CYS A 74 1.66 5.80 4.37
C CYS A 74 0.51 6.28 5.28
N TRP A 75 0.10 7.53 5.14
CA TRP A 75 -1.00 8.09 5.93
C TRP A 75 -2.33 7.37 5.66
N CYS A 76 -2.68 7.17 4.38
CA CYS A 76 -3.88 6.46 3.99
C CYS A 76 -3.83 5.00 4.47
N TYR A 77 -2.72 4.30 4.26
CA TYR A 77 -2.56 2.91 4.68
C TYR A 77 -2.73 2.76 6.21
N LEU A 78 -2.02 3.55 7.00
CA LEU A 78 -2.12 3.52 8.46
C LEU A 78 -3.52 3.90 8.97
N THR A 79 -4.18 4.85 8.31
CA THR A 79 -5.56 5.21 8.64
C THR A 79 -6.53 4.08 8.32
N GLY A 80 -6.32 3.38 7.20
CA GLY A 80 -7.10 2.20 6.83
C GLY A 80 -6.97 1.05 7.82
N GLU A 81 -5.75 0.76 8.25
CA GLU A 81 -5.48 -0.21 9.33
C GLU A 81 -6.17 0.18 10.63
N TRP A 82 -6.00 1.43 11.07
CA TRP A 82 -6.65 1.91 12.28
C TRP A 82 -8.19 1.80 12.21
N GLN A 83 -8.79 2.11 11.06
CA GLN A 83 -10.22 1.95 10.87
C GLN A 83 -10.65 0.49 10.89
N HIS A 84 -9.87 -0.39 10.24
CA HIS A 84 -10.12 -1.82 10.20
C HIS A 84 -10.11 -2.41 11.61
N ASP A 85 -9.11 -2.04 12.42
CA ASP A 85 -8.90 -2.59 13.75
C ASP A 85 -9.84 -1.99 14.81
N ARG A 86 -10.15 -0.68 14.74
CA ARG A 86 -10.77 0.05 15.86
C ARG A 86 -12.12 0.67 15.57
N LYS A 87 -12.57 0.67 14.31
CA LYS A 87 -13.87 1.27 13.95
C LYS A 87 -14.80 0.26 13.30
N LYS A 88 -14.44 -0.20 12.11
CA LYS A 88 -15.23 -1.14 11.32
C LYS A 88 -14.29 -1.98 10.48
N ALA A 89 -14.25 -3.26 10.83
CA ALA A 89 -13.49 -4.26 10.09
C ALA A 89 -14.03 -4.36 8.66
N ILE A 90 -13.08 -4.51 7.72
CA ILE A 90 -13.38 -4.76 6.32
C ILE A 90 -13.72 -6.25 6.20
N LYS A 91 -14.83 -6.55 5.52
CA LYS A 91 -15.28 -7.93 5.30
C LYS A 91 -14.27 -8.69 4.43
N ILE A 92 -13.93 -9.92 4.84
CA ILE A 92 -13.18 -10.87 4.01
C ILE A 92 -14.17 -11.55 3.06
N LYS A 93 -13.85 -11.59 1.77
CA LYS A 93 -14.65 -12.27 0.74
C LYS A 93 -14.29 -13.77 0.69
N LYS A 94 -15.10 -14.57 -0.03
CA LYS A 94 -14.93 -16.04 -0.14
C LYS A 94 -13.52 -16.47 -0.57
N HIS A 95 -12.85 -15.68 -1.40
CA HIS A 95 -11.48 -15.91 -1.86
C HIS A 95 -10.39 -15.44 -0.86
N GLY A 96 -10.71 -15.26 0.42
CA GLY A 96 -9.75 -14.94 1.49
C GLY A 96 -9.16 -13.52 1.49
N ARG A 97 -9.55 -12.63 0.58
CA ARG A 97 -9.05 -11.24 0.52
C ARG A 97 -10.08 -10.24 1.03
N LEU A 98 -9.62 -9.13 1.59
CA LEU A 98 -10.46 -8.01 2.02
C LEU A 98 -11.32 -7.47 0.86
N SER A 99 -12.54 -7.05 1.16
CA SER A 99 -13.47 -6.51 0.14
C SER A 99 -13.02 -5.18 -0.45
N VAL A 100 -12.16 -4.45 0.27
CA VAL A 100 -11.48 -3.22 -0.16
C VAL A 100 -10.06 -3.22 0.43
N SER A 101 -9.08 -2.63 -0.25
CA SER A 101 -7.74 -2.53 0.30
C SER A 101 -7.70 -1.57 1.49
N LEU A 102 -6.78 -1.80 2.42
CA LEU A 102 -6.55 -0.92 3.57
C LEU A 102 -6.23 0.51 3.12
N PHE A 103 -5.39 0.66 2.09
CA PHE A 103 -5.10 1.95 1.48
C PHE A 103 -6.37 2.68 1.04
N ARG A 104 -7.25 2.04 0.25
CA ARG A 104 -8.46 2.68 -0.26
C ARG A 104 -9.41 3.05 0.88
N TYR A 105 -9.60 2.14 1.83
CA TYR A 105 -10.44 2.39 2.99
C TYR A 105 -9.93 3.58 3.83
N GLY A 106 -8.62 3.73 3.96
CA GLY A 106 -8.00 4.89 4.59
C GLY A 106 -8.10 6.16 3.76
N LEU A 107 -7.87 6.09 2.45
CA LEU A 107 -7.96 7.23 1.53
C LEU A 107 -9.34 7.89 1.59
N ASP A 108 -10.41 7.09 1.52
CA ASP A 108 -11.78 7.60 1.56
C ASP A 108 -12.05 8.34 2.89
N TYR A 109 -11.50 7.85 4.00
CA TYR A 109 -11.64 8.50 5.31
C TYR A 109 -10.79 9.77 5.44
N VAL A 110 -9.54 9.76 4.93
CA VAL A 110 -8.67 10.94 4.92
C VAL A 110 -9.32 12.06 4.09
N GLN A 111 -9.85 11.73 2.91
CA GLN A 111 -10.59 12.68 2.07
C GLN A 111 -11.81 13.26 2.81
N MET A 112 -12.62 12.41 3.45
CA MET A 112 -13.76 12.84 4.25
C MET A 112 -13.34 13.79 5.38
N ALA A 113 -12.29 13.46 6.13
CA ALA A 113 -11.79 14.29 7.22
C ALA A 113 -11.25 15.65 6.75
N ILE A 114 -10.54 15.68 5.61
CA ILE A 114 -10.05 16.92 5.00
C ILE A 114 -11.22 17.78 4.50
N LEU A 115 -12.18 17.20 3.80
CA LEU A 115 -13.36 17.92 3.31
C LEU A 115 -14.19 18.50 4.47
N ARG A 116 -14.34 17.76 5.57
CA ARG A 116 -15.02 18.25 6.78
C ARG A 116 -14.24 19.34 7.51
N LEU A 117 -12.91 19.25 7.52
CA LEU A 117 -12.06 20.31 8.06
C LEU A 117 -12.23 21.61 7.26
N ILE A 118 -12.14 21.54 5.93
CA ILE A 118 -12.19 22.70 5.04
C ILE A 118 -13.61 23.29 4.99
N GLY A 119 -14.63 22.44 4.84
CA GLY A 119 -16.01 22.90 4.64
C GLY A 119 -16.75 23.29 5.93
N PHE A 120 -16.43 22.66 7.06
CA PHE A 120 -17.20 22.82 8.31
C PHE A 120 -16.33 23.12 9.55
N GLY A 121 -15.01 23.31 9.39
CA GLY A 121 -14.11 23.58 10.50
C GLY A 121 -13.96 22.42 11.50
N LYS A 122 -14.38 21.20 11.14
CA LYS A 122 -14.36 20.03 12.05
C LYS A 122 -12.95 19.48 12.23
N LYS A 123 -12.22 20.05 13.18
CA LYS A 123 -10.82 19.69 13.47
C LYS A 123 -10.63 18.34 14.14
N GLU A 124 -11.63 17.82 14.86
CA GLU A 124 -11.45 16.63 15.70
C GLU A 124 -11.15 15.34 14.93
N GLU A 125 -11.80 15.14 13.79
CA GLU A 125 -11.55 13.98 12.93
C GLU A 125 -10.18 14.05 12.29
N PHE A 126 -9.79 15.24 11.83
CA PHE A 126 -8.48 15.51 11.26
C PHE A 126 -7.36 15.31 12.29
N LYS A 127 -7.50 15.85 13.50
CA LYS A 127 -6.53 15.63 14.60
C LYS A 127 -6.34 14.15 14.90
N LYS A 128 -7.42 13.35 14.91
CA LYS A 128 -7.35 11.90 15.14
C LYS A 128 -6.49 11.19 14.10
N ILE A 129 -6.71 11.46 12.81
CA ILE A 129 -5.92 10.83 11.74
C ILE A 129 -4.50 11.38 11.66
N LEU A 130 -4.27 12.64 12.03
CA LEU A 130 -2.94 13.22 12.12
C LEU A 130 -2.14 12.57 13.27
N ALA A 131 -2.80 12.26 14.39
CA ALA A 131 -2.17 11.56 15.51
C ALA A 131 -1.73 10.13 15.14
N ILE A 132 -2.35 9.49 14.14
CA ILE A 132 -1.94 8.15 13.68
C ILE A 132 -0.53 8.19 13.10
N LEU A 133 -0.18 9.23 12.33
CA LEU A 133 1.17 9.40 11.78
C LEU A 133 2.25 9.54 12.86
N ARG A 134 1.87 10.01 14.06
CA ARG A 134 2.78 10.21 15.19
C ARG A 134 2.95 8.96 16.04
N LYS A 135 2.10 7.93 15.88
CA LYS A 135 2.20 6.72 16.68
C LYS A 135 3.27 5.80 16.10
N LYS A 136 4.30 5.50 16.91
CA LYS A 136 5.15 4.33 16.66
C LYS A 136 4.27 3.09 16.73
N LYS A 137 4.20 2.32 15.65
CA LYS A 137 3.71 0.94 15.75
C LYS A 137 4.73 0.13 16.56
N PRO A 138 4.28 -0.76 17.46
CA PRO A 138 5.16 -1.80 17.96
C PRO A 138 5.68 -2.64 16.79
N ASP A 139 6.91 -3.11 16.92
CA ASP A 139 7.67 -3.75 15.85
C ASP A 139 6.87 -4.87 15.17
N ARG A 140 6.65 -4.75 13.86
CA ARG A 140 5.91 -5.74 13.06
C ARG A 140 6.89 -6.70 12.41
N THR A 141 7.48 -7.56 13.21
CA THR A 141 8.35 -8.64 12.74
C THR A 141 7.62 -9.98 12.53
N ARG A 142 6.28 -10.03 12.62
CA ARG A 142 5.53 -11.29 12.45
C ARG A 142 4.19 -11.05 11.77
N ALA A 143 4.15 -11.25 10.45
CA ALA A 143 3.02 -11.74 9.65
C ALA A 143 3.27 -11.42 8.17
N ILE A 144 4.26 -12.10 7.60
CA ILE A 144 4.29 -12.49 6.19
C ILE A 144 4.74 -13.95 6.17
#